data_AF-A0A936SI12-F1
#
_entry.id   AF-A0A936SI12-F1
#
_cell.length_a   1.000
_cell.length_b   1.000
_cell.length_c   1.000
_cell.angle_alpha   90.00
_cell.angle_beta   90.00
_cell.angle_gamma   90.00
#
_symmetry.space_group_name_H-M   'P 1'
#
loop_
_entity.id
_entity.type
_entity.pdbx_description
1 polymer ?
#
loop_
_entity_poly.entity_id
_entity_poly.type
_entity_poly.pdbx_seq_one_letter_code
_entity_poly.pdbx_strand_id
1 'polypeptide(L)'
;MPKLGRNDPCPCGSGKKYKFCHLPIEEAAQAEQLRLHRAVDTLLPKIIVAAEEQTDAVPQAYQRFWNGKYTLDQLSELDELEGRGAERFLTWFAFDYLLEDGTTLVERLAAGTATADLTPEEVRLLGQWTPVRLRAYEISNIKKGQGMTMTDLIDGTQLELVDHAGSRRLRPDEVMVAHLVPSGASYFIAGAAAHLTEDTRVKLREFLGLHLEALQRDTPAAGWPELLQSRSELYNHFVMQLPVEEPNPSLLEDIITQTRVSLKLAGESLGIGKGGADE
;
A
#
# COMPACT_ATOMS: atom_id res chain seq x y z
N MET A 1 -32.05 -9.51 -1.11
CA MET A 1 -33.19 -8.64 -1.50
C MET A 1 -33.45 -8.81 -3.00
N PRO A 2 -34.71 -8.87 -3.46
CA PRO A 2 -35.01 -8.96 -4.89
C PRO A 2 -34.47 -7.70 -5.61
N LYS A 3 -33.83 -7.90 -6.77
CA LYS A 3 -33.35 -6.78 -7.60
C LYS A 3 -34.54 -5.98 -8.10
N LEU A 4 -34.55 -4.69 -7.81
CA LEU A 4 -35.56 -3.74 -8.28
C LEU A 4 -35.58 -3.71 -9.82
N GLY A 5 -36.74 -3.95 -10.42
CA GLY A 5 -36.91 -3.93 -11.87
C GLY A 5 -36.92 -2.51 -12.42
N ARG A 6 -36.36 -2.31 -13.63
CA ARG A 6 -36.31 -0.99 -14.31
C ARG A 6 -37.67 -0.27 -14.37
N ASN A 7 -38.77 -1.00 -14.47
CA ASN A 7 -40.12 -0.44 -14.59
C ASN A 7 -40.86 -0.31 -13.26
N ASP A 8 -40.29 -0.78 -12.14
CA ASP A 8 -40.94 -0.75 -10.84
C ASP A 8 -41.09 0.69 -10.32
N PRO A 9 -42.05 0.96 -9.42
CA PRO A 9 -42.11 2.23 -8.70
C PRO A 9 -40.79 2.52 -7.99
N CYS A 10 -40.31 3.75 -8.09
CA CYS A 10 -39.05 4.11 -7.47
C CYS A 10 -39.16 4.18 -5.93
N PRO A 11 -38.22 3.60 -5.17
CA PRO A 11 -38.30 3.52 -3.71
C PRO A 11 -38.21 4.87 -2.98
N CYS A 12 -37.82 5.95 -3.67
CA CYS A 12 -37.77 7.29 -3.09
C CYS A 12 -39.16 7.94 -2.89
N GLY A 13 -40.25 7.27 -3.26
CA GLY A 13 -41.60 7.81 -3.11
C GLY A 13 -42.01 8.85 -4.16
N SER A 14 -41.20 9.07 -5.20
CA SER A 14 -41.48 10.08 -6.25
C SER A 14 -42.68 9.75 -7.15
N GLY A 15 -43.24 8.54 -7.06
CA GLY A 15 -44.29 8.04 -7.97
C GLY A 15 -43.82 7.74 -9.40
N LYS A 16 -42.54 8.03 -9.74
CA LYS A 16 -41.95 7.72 -11.05
C LYS A 16 -41.49 6.26 -11.12
N LYS A 17 -41.40 5.71 -12.33
CA LYS A 17 -40.71 4.43 -12.58
C LYS A 17 -39.22 4.58 -12.26
N TYR A 18 -38.60 3.55 -11.71
CA TYR A 18 -37.19 3.54 -11.29
C TYR A 18 -36.23 3.98 -12.41
N LYS A 19 -36.44 3.51 -13.65
CA LYS A 19 -35.66 3.93 -14.83
C LYS A 19 -35.70 5.42 -15.17
N PHE A 20 -36.72 6.14 -14.69
CA PHE A 20 -36.90 7.58 -14.91
C PHE A 20 -36.63 8.39 -13.64
N CYS A 21 -36.07 7.76 -12.61
CA CYS A 21 -35.78 8.39 -11.33
C CYS A 21 -34.37 8.06 -10.86
N HIS A 22 -34.18 7.02 -10.03
CA HIS A 22 -32.87 6.75 -9.42
C HIS A 22 -31.92 5.96 -10.30
N LEU A 23 -32.40 5.17 -11.29
CA LEU A 23 -31.50 4.40 -12.14
C LEU A 23 -30.48 5.26 -12.91
N PRO A 24 -30.85 6.37 -13.59
CA PRO A 24 -29.85 7.21 -14.26
C PRO A 24 -28.87 7.88 -13.29
N ILE A 25 -29.30 8.16 -12.05
CA ILE A 25 -28.46 8.75 -11.00
C ILE A 25 -27.41 7.73 -10.55
N GLU A 26 -27.83 6.49 -10.31
CA GLU A 26 -26.95 5.39 -9.94
C GLU A 26 -25.99 5.02 -11.08
N GLU A 27 -26.46 4.97 -12.33
CA GLU A 27 -25.63 4.74 -13.51
C GLU A 27 -24.58 5.86 -13.68
N ALA A 28 -24.95 7.12 -13.47
CA ALA A 28 -24.03 8.25 -13.50
C ALA A 28 -23.00 8.19 -12.37
N ALA A 29 -23.41 7.84 -11.15
CA ALA A 29 -22.51 7.68 -10.00
C ALA A 29 -21.51 6.53 -10.22
N GLN A 30 -21.95 5.40 -10.78
CA GLN A 30 -21.07 4.28 -11.13
C GLN A 30 -20.06 4.64 -12.21
N ALA A 31 -20.51 5.34 -13.27
CA ALA A 31 -19.63 5.81 -14.32
C ALA A 31 -18.57 6.78 -13.78
N GLU A 32 -18.97 7.64 -12.85
CA GLU A 32 -18.07 8.58 -12.18
C GLU A 32 -17.05 7.87 -11.30
N GLN A 33 -17.48 6.89 -10.50
CA GLN A 33 -16.58 6.08 -9.70
C GLN A 33 -15.54 5.35 -10.56
N LEU A 34 -15.95 4.82 -11.72
CA LEU A 34 -15.03 4.17 -12.65
C LEU A 34 -13.99 5.14 -13.23
N ARG A 35 -14.39 6.39 -13.53
CA ARG A 35 -13.44 7.44 -13.96
C ARG A 35 -12.43 7.75 -12.86
N LEU A 36 -12.90 7.91 -11.63
CA LEU A 36 -12.04 8.16 -10.47
C LEU A 36 -11.06 7.02 -10.22
N HIS A 37 -11.50 5.77 -10.27
CA HIS A 37 -10.61 4.62 -10.10
C HIS A 37 -9.49 4.62 -11.14
N ARG A 38 -9.79 4.92 -12.41
CA ARG A 38 -8.77 5.04 -13.46
C ARG A 38 -7.81 6.21 -13.24
N ALA A 39 -8.31 7.32 -12.68
CA ALA A 39 -7.48 8.47 -12.37
C ALA A 39 -6.48 8.19 -11.24
N VAL A 40 -6.75 7.23 -10.34
CA VAL A 40 -5.76 6.77 -9.33
C VAL A 40 -4.49 6.26 -10.03
N ASP A 41 -4.66 5.43 -11.07
CA ASP A 41 -3.56 4.79 -11.81
C ASP A 41 -2.70 5.81 -12.58
N THR A 42 -3.29 6.92 -13.04
CA THR A 42 -2.57 7.96 -13.81
C THR A 42 -2.00 9.07 -12.94
N LEU A 43 -2.60 9.32 -11.78
CA LEU A 43 -2.18 10.40 -10.88
C LEU A 43 -0.85 10.08 -10.18
N LEU A 44 -0.70 8.87 -9.65
CA LEU A 44 0.48 8.52 -8.86
C LEU A 44 1.77 8.68 -9.68
N PRO A 45 1.90 8.18 -10.92
CA PRO A 45 3.10 8.43 -11.74
C PRO A 45 3.44 9.91 -11.90
N LYS A 46 2.44 10.80 -12.03
CA LYS A 46 2.67 12.24 -12.15
C LYS A 46 3.18 12.85 -10.84
N ILE A 47 2.69 12.38 -9.70
CA ILE A 47 3.19 12.77 -8.38
C ILE A 47 4.65 12.35 -8.22
N ILE A 48 5.00 11.14 -8.65
CA ILE A 48 6.38 10.63 -8.58
C ILE A 48 7.31 11.46 -9.47
N VAL A 49 6.92 11.78 -10.69
CA VAL A 49 7.70 12.67 -11.57
C VAL A 49 7.90 14.05 -10.90
N ALA A 50 6.84 14.64 -10.36
CA ALA A 50 6.94 15.92 -9.65
C ALA A 50 7.85 15.84 -8.40
N ALA A 51 7.93 14.68 -7.76
CA ALA A 51 8.81 14.42 -6.63
C ALA A 51 10.28 14.35 -7.03
N GLU A 52 10.58 13.67 -8.13
CA GLU A 52 11.92 13.58 -8.70
C GLU A 52 12.46 14.95 -9.13
N GLU A 53 11.58 15.87 -9.54
CA GLU A 53 11.94 17.25 -9.89
C GLU A 53 12.31 18.13 -8.68
N GLN A 54 12.05 17.69 -7.44
CA GLN A 54 12.41 18.44 -6.22
C GLN A 54 13.89 18.25 -5.81
N THR A 55 14.82 18.58 -6.73
CA THR A 55 16.25 18.27 -6.60
C THR A 55 16.91 18.82 -5.34
N ASP A 56 16.41 19.94 -4.81
CA ASP A 56 16.99 20.58 -3.61
C ASP A 56 16.54 19.91 -2.30
N ALA A 57 15.29 19.40 -2.25
CA ALA A 57 14.71 18.81 -1.05
C ALA A 57 14.98 17.30 -0.93
N VAL A 58 15.09 16.60 -2.07
CA VAL A 58 15.29 15.15 -2.12
C VAL A 58 16.49 14.67 -1.31
N PRO A 59 17.69 15.27 -1.37
CA PRO A 59 18.85 14.77 -0.61
C PRO A 59 18.64 14.74 0.90
N GLN A 60 18.04 15.79 1.47
CA GLN A 60 17.76 15.87 2.91
C GLN A 60 16.67 14.86 3.31
N ALA A 61 15.61 14.78 2.51
CA ALA A 61 14.54 13.81 2.73
C ALA A 61 15.03 12.37 2.65
N TYR A 62 15.93 12.08 1.70
CA TYR A 62 16.53 10.77 1.50
C TYR A 62 17.35 10.33 2.70
N GLN A 63 18.26 11.20 3.18
CA GLN A 63 19.05 10.93 4.37
C GLN A 63 18.17 10.62 5.58
N ARG A 64 17.08 11.37 5.72
CA ARG A 64 16.11 11.20 6.80
C ARG A 64 15.34 9.88 6.69
N PHE A 65 14.78 9.57 5.52
CA PHE A 65 13.97 8.37 5.30
C PHE A 65 14.77 7.07 5.50
N TRP A 66 16.01 7.05 5.03
CA TRP A 66 16.91 5.90 5.15
C TRP A 66 17.75 5.91 6.43
N ASN A 67 17.58 6.91 7.30
CA ASN A 67 18.36 7.08 8.53
C ASN A 67 19.89 6.97 8.28
N GLY A 68 20.35 7.52 7.16
CA GLY A 68 21.75 7.48 6.74
C GLY A 68 22.29 6.09 6.32
N LYS A 69 21.45 5.06 6.19
CA LYS A 69 21.85 3.72 5.75
C LYS A 69 22.39 3.69 4.32
N TYR A 70 21.84 4.55 3.45
CA TYR A 70 22.18 4.63 2.04
C TYR A 70 22.54 6.06 1.63
N THR A 71 23.29 6.18 0.55
CA THR A 71 23.62 7.44 -0.11
C THR A 71 22.78 7.62 -1.38
N LEU A 72 22.66 8.85 -1.89
CA LEU A 72 21.74 9.18 -3.00
C LEU A 72 22.14 8.52 -4.33
N ASP A 73 23.43 8.26 -4.53
CA ASP A 73 23.97 7.49 -5.65
C ASP A 73 23.49 6.03 -5.68
N GLN A 74 23.00 5.51 -4.56
CA GLN A 74 22.44 4.16 -4.47
C GLN A 74 20.92 4.11 -4.75
N LEU A 75 20.28 5.24 -5.08
CA LEU A 75 18.82 5.32 -5.29
C LEU A 75 18.33 4.29 -6.32
N SER A 76 19.08 4.07 -7.41
CA SER A 76 18.73 3.11 -8.46
C SER A 76 18.85 1.64 -8.02
N GLU A 77 19.58 1.35 -6.94
CA GLU A 77 19.79 -0.01 -6.42
C GLU A 77 18.79 -0.36 -5.29
N LEU A 78 18.07 0.63 -4.75
CA LEU A 78 17.17 0.44 -3.61
C LEU A 78 16.01 -0.52 -3.89
N ASP A 79 15.55 -0.60 -5.13
CA ASP A 79 14.47 -1.54 -5.45
C ASP A 79 14.90 -2.99 -5.29
N GLU A 80 16.17 -3.29 -5.54
CA GLU A 80 16.78 -4.60 -5.32
C GLU A 80 17.13 -4.82 -3.84
N LEU A 81 17.75 -3.82 -3.21
CA LEU A 81 18.25 -3.92 -1.82
C LEU A 81 17.13 -3.96 -0.78
N GLU A 82 16.03 -3.24 -1.04
CA GLU A 82 15.00 -2.97 -0.05
C GLU A 82 13.60 -3.38 -0.52
N GLY A 83 13.47 -4.00 -1.70
CA GLY A 83 12.19 -4.49 -2.24
C GLY A 83 11.22 -3.35 -2.55
N ARG A 84 11.41 -2.70 -3.70
CA ARG A 84 10.73 -1.44 -4.10
C ARG A 84 11.06 -0.25 -3.19
N GLY A 85 12.30 -0.18 -2.70
CA GLY A 85 12.75 0.86 -1.79
C GLY A 85 12.66 2.28 -2.38
N ALA A 86 13.00 2.46 -3.66
CA ALA A 86 12.96 3.77 -4.30
C ALA A 86 11.53 4.32 -4.37
N GLU A 87 10.57 3.47 -4.74
CA GLU A 87 9.16 3.83 -4.78
C GLU A 87 8.58 4.14 -3.39
N ARG A 88 8.96 3.38 -2.35
CA ARG A 88 8.58 3.71 -0.96
C ARG A 88 9.09 5.09 -0.56
N PHE A 89 10.35 5.40 -0.89
CA PHE A 89 10.94 6.70 -0.59
C PHE A 89 10.22 7.84 -1.33
N LEU A 90 10.05 7.75 -2.65
CA LEU A 90 9.43 8.81 -3.45
C LEU A 90 7.97 9.05 -3.06
N THR A 91 7.23 7.98 -2.73
CA THR A 91 5.85 8.11 -2.25
C THR A 91 5.82 8.78 -0.87
N TRP A 92 6.66 8.37 0.08
CA TRP A 92 6.76 9.04 1.37
C TRP A 92 7.18 10.51 1.24
N PHE A 93 8.15 10.81 0.37
CA PHE A 93 8.56 12.17 0.09
C PHE A 93 7.39 13.03 -0.39
N ALA A 94 6.58 12.51 -1.32
CA ALA A 94 5.47 13.27 -1.87
C ALA A 94 4.34 13.52 -0.85
N PHE A 95 4.02 12.53 0.00
CA PHE A 95 2.85 12.54 0.88
C PHE A 95 3.12 13.01 2.31
N ASP A 96 4.35 12.88 2.80
CA ASP A 96 4.67 13.09 4.22
C ASP A 96 5.80 14.09 4.47
N TYR A 97 6.76 14.21 3.56
CA TYR A 97 7.87 15.12 3.77
C TYR A 97 7.42 16.58 3.67
N LEU A 98 7.62 17.33 4.75
CA LEU A 98 7.35 18.76 4.79
C LEU A 98 8.48 19.51 4.10
N LEU A 99 8.14 20.24 3.06
CA LEU A 99 9.04 21.15 2.35
C LEU A 99 9.24 22.43 3.18
N GLU A 100 10.12 23.33 2.72
CA GLU A 100 10.50 24.54 3.47
C GLU A 100 9.32 25.45 3.88
N ASP A 101 8.24 25.44 3.11
CA ASP A 101 7.01 26.20 3.39
C ASP A 101 6.05 25.49 4.34
N GLY A 102 6.43 24.32 4.88
CA GLY A 102 5.63 23.53 5.80
C GLY A 102 4.53 22.70 5.13
N THR A 103 4.54 22.58 3.80
CA THR A 103 3.57 21.75 3.04
C THR A 103 4.25 20.53 2.42
N THR A 104 3.45 19.50 2.15
CA THR A 104 3.85 18.32 1.37
C THR A 104 3.73 18.61 -0.13
N LEU A 105 4.39 17.81 -0.97
CA LEU A 105 4.25 17.95 -2.43
C LEU A 105 2.80 17.71 -2.88
N VAL A 106 2.10 16.75 -2.29
CA VAL A 106 0.69 16.49 -2.60
C VAL A 106 -0.18 17.70 -2.27
N GLU A 107 0.06 18.38 -1.16
CA GLU A 107 -0.64 19.63 -0.82
C GLU A 107 -0.33 20.75 -1.83
N ARG A 108 0.92 20.88 -2.29
CA ARG A 108 1.30 21.86 -3.33
C ARG A 108 0.63 21.57 -4.68
N LEU A 109 0.59 20.31 -5.09
CA LEU A 109 -0.10 19.88 -6.32
C LEU A 109 -1.61 20.14 -6.22
N ALA A 110 -2.22 19.85 -5.06
CA ALA A 110 -3.64 20.13 -4.81
C ALA A 110 -3.95 21.65 -4.82
N ALA A 111 -3.03 22.48 -4.32
CA ALA A 111 -3.14 23.93 -4.32
C ALA A 111 -2.79 24.59 -5.67
N GLY A 112 -2.25 23.83 -6.63
CA GLY A 112 -1.78 24.34 -7.91
C GLY A 112 -0.49 25.17 -7.81
N THR A 113 0.25 25.06 -6.71
CA THR A 113 1.55 25.73 -6.50
C THR A 113 2.73 24.91 -7.02
N ALA A 114 2.50 23.64 -7.36
CA ALA A 114 3.41 22.79 -8.13
C ALA A 114 2.77 22.43 -9.48
N THR A 115 3.59 22.32 -10.53
CA THR A 115 3.12 22.09 -11.90
C THR A 115 3.04 20.62 -12.25
N ALA A 116 1.84 20.15 -12.61
CA ALA A 116 1.63 18.87 -13.27
C ALA A 116 0.47 19.01 -14.27
N ASP A 117 0.50 18.25 -15.37
CA ASP A 117 -0.61 18.17 -16.30
C ASP A 117 -1.70 17.27 -15.71
N LEU A 118 -2.71 17.87 -15.08
CA LEU A 118 -3.74 17.18 -14.30
C LEU A 118 -5.12 17.33 -14.94
N THR A 119 -5.82 16.21 -15.05
CA THR A 119 -7.24 16.15 -15.42
C THR A 119 -8.13 16.63 -14.27
N PRO A 120 -9.39 17.02 -14.53
CA PRO A 120 -10.33 17.41 -13.48
C PRO A 120 -10.54 16.32 -12.41
N GLU A 121 -10.54 15.04 -12.80
CA GLU A 121 -10.65 13.91 -11.90
C GLU A 121 -9.43 13.79 -10.98
N GLU A 122 -8.22 13.99 -11.51
CA GLU A 122 -6.97 13.96 -10.76
C GLU A 122 -6.87 15.11 -9.75
N VAL A 123 -7.27 16.33 -10.13
CA VAL A 123 -7.35 17.48 -9.21
C VAL A 123 -8.28 17.18 -8.04
N ARG A 124 -9.43 16.55 -8.32
CA ARG A 124 -10.37 16.16 -7.26
C ARG A 124 -9.79 15.09 -6.34
N LEU A 125 -9.06 14.10 -6.88
CA LEU A 125 -8.38 13.08 -6.08
C LEU A 125 -7.32 13.72 -5.18
N LEU A 126 -6.47 14.59 -5.72
CA LEU A 126 -5.43 15.28 -4.95
C LEU A 126 -6.01 16.00 -3.72
N GLY A 127 -7.13 16.70 -3.87
CA GLY A 127 -7.82 17.32 -2.73
C GLY A 127 -8.14 16.33 -1.60
N GLN A 128 -8.58 15.11 -1.95
CA GLN A 128 -8.87 14.04 -0.99
C GLN A 128 -7.62 13.34 -0.47
N TRP A 129 -6.48 13.46 -1.17
CA TRP A 129 -5.22 12.81 -0.82
C TRP A 129 -4.34 13.68 0.09
N THR A 130 -4.62 14.98 0.20
CA THR A 130 -3.91 15.89 1.13
C THR A 130 -3.79 15.42 2.58
N PRO A 131 -4.79 14.76 3.22
CA PRO A 131 -4.63 14.25 4.58
C PRO A 131 -3.98 12.86 4.66
N VAL A 132 -3.69 12.21 3.52
CA VAL A 132 -3.11 10.85 3.51
C VAL A 132 -1.68 10.93 4.00
N ARG A 133 -1.31 10.01 4.89
CA ARG A 133 0.03 9.85 5.45
C ARG A 133 0.43 8.38 5.43
N LEU A 134 1.72 8.10 5.57
CA LEU A 134 2.19 6.74 5.75
C LEU A 134 1.68 6.19 7.08
N ARG A 135 1.04 5.02 7.04
CA ARG A 135 0.42 4.38 8.22
C ARG A 135 0.65 2.87 8.17
N ALA A 136 0.46 2.23 9.32
CA ALA A 136 0.43 0.78 9.41
C ALA A 136 -0.98 0.28 9.69
N TYR A 137 -1.35 -0.79 9.00
CA TYR A 137 -2.67 -1.37 9.03
C TYR A 137 -2.60 -2.88 9.22
N GLU A 138 -3.48 -3.41 10.05
CA GLU A 138 -3.73 -4.85 10.14
C GLU A 138 -4.75 -5.29 9.09
N ILE A 139 -4.51 -6.44 8.47
CA ILE A 139 -5.47 -7.07 7.55
C ILE A 139 -6.48 -7.87 8.36
N SER A 140 -7.69 -7.32 8.55
CA SER A 140 -8.71 -7.97 9.38
C SER A 140 -9.56 -8.99 8.60
N ASN A 141 -9.78 -8.76 7.30
CA ASN A 141 -10.58 -9.66 6.47
C ASN A 141 -10.16 -9.60 5.00
N ILE A 142 -10.24 -10.71 4.28
CA ILE A 142 -9.83 -10.81 2.87
C ILE A 142 -10.97 -11.34 2.01
N LYS A 143 -11.32 -10.56 0.96
CA LYS A 143 -12.21 -10.98 -0.12
C LYS A 143 -11.34 -11.39 -1.32
N LYS A 144 -11.05 -12.69 -1.43
CA LYS A 144 -10.11 -13.23 -2.44
C LYS A 144 -10.41 -12.71 -3.85
N GLY A 145 -9.39 -12.11 -4.47
CA GLY A 145 -9.48 -11.57 -5.83
C GLY A 145 -10.32 -10.31 -5.95
N GLN A 146 -10.60 -9.61 -4.86
CA GLN A 146 -11.28 -8.31 -4.83
C GLN A 146 -10.49 -7.30 -3.99
N GLY A 147 -10.20 -7.63 -2.73
CA GLY A 147 -9.61 -6.69 -1.80
C GLY A 147 -9.64 -7.20 -0.36
N MET A 148 -9.48 -6.28 0.58
CA MET A 148 -9.38 -6.60 2.00
C MET A 148 -9.84 -5.44 2.88
N THR A 149 -10.25 -5.76 4.10
CA THR A 149 -10.55 -4.77 5.14
C THR A 149 -9.29 -4.56 5.97
N MET A 150 -8.87 -3.30 6.05
CA MET A 150 -7.67 -2.84 6.76
C MET A 150 -8.09 -2.11 8.03
N THR A 151 -7.43 -2.36 9.16
CA THR A 151 -7.64 -1.63 10.42
C THR A 151 -6.37 -0.86 10.77
N ASP A 152 -6.47 0.46 10.89
CA ASP A 152 -5.34 1.30 11.28
C ASP A 152 -4.84 0.94 12.69
N LEU A 153 -3.54 0.71 12.82
CA LEU A 153 -2.94 0.24 14.07
C LEU A 153 -2.91 1.30 15.18
N ILE A 154 -3.16 2.57 14.87
CA ILE A 154 -3.09 3.69 15.80
C ILE A 154 -4.46 4.03 16.34
N ASP A 155 -5.40 4.36 15.44
CA ASP A 155 -6.75 4.86 15.81
C ASP A 155 -7.88 3.84 15.58
N GLY A 156 -7.58 2.67 14.99
CA GLY A 156 -8.55 1.60 14.78
C GLY A 156 -9.53 1.86 13.64
N THR A 157 -9.30 2.89 12.81
CA THR A 157 -10.14 3.18 11.64
C THR A 157 -10.12 2.00 10.66
N GLN A 158 -11.30 1.57 10.21
CA GLN A 158 -11.44 0.50 9.22
C GLN A 158 -11.62 1.05 7.81
N LEU A 159 -10.86 0.52 6.85
CA LEU A 159 -10.84 0.94 5.46
C LEU A 159 -11.02 -0.27 4.53
N GLU A 160 -11.77 -0.11 3.44
CA GLU A 160 -11.91 -1.14 2.41
C GLU A 160 -10.89 -0.89 1.29
N LEU A 161 -9.82 -1.70 1.27
CA LEU A 161 -8.76 -1.66 0.27
C LEU A 161 -9.15 -2.53 -0.94
N VAL A 162 -9.07 -1.95 -2.13
CA VAL A 162 -9.17 -2.65 -3.41
C VAL A 162 -7.78 -3.10 -3.83
N ASP A 163 -7.54 -4.41 -3.79
CA ASP A 163 -6.30 -5.02 -4.29
C ASP A 163 -6.56 -6.49 -4.70
N HIS A 164 -6.67 -6.70 -6.00
CA HIS A 164 -6.92 -8.02 -6.59
C HIS A 164 -5.73 -8.98 -6.40
N ALA A 165 -4.49 -8.48 -6.43
CA ALA A 165 -3.29 -9.29 -6.36
C ALA A 165 -2.93 -9.60 -4.90
N GLY A 166 -2.89 -8.58 -4.05
CA GLY A 166 -2.65 -8.70 -2.62
C GLY A 166 -3.65 -9.62 -1.94
N SER A 167 -4.94 -9.52 -2.27
CA SER A 167 -6.00 -10.38 -1.69
C SER A 167 -5.88 -11.88 -2.01
N ARG A 168 -4.95 -12.28 -2.89
CA ARG A 168 -4.65 -13.69 -3.17
C ARG A 168 -3.43 -14.21 -2.44
N ARG A 169 -2.55 -13.33 -1.95
CA ARG A 169 -1.24 -13.66 -1.39
C ARG A 169 -1.14 -13.38 0.11
N LEU A 170 -1.79 -12.31 0.57
CA LEU A 170 -1.77 -11.87 1.95
C LEU A 170 -2.70 -12.72 2.83
N ARG A 171 -2.46 -12.70 4.13
CA ARG A 171 -3.23 -13.41 5.15
C ARG A 171 -3.84 -12.44 6.16
N PRO A 172 -4.96 -12.82 6.82
CA PRO A 172 -5.43 -12.10 7.98
C PRO A 172 -4.32 -11.96 9.03
N ASP A 173 -4.42 -10.92 9.86
CA ASP A 173 -3.51 -10.57 10.94
C ASP A 173 -2.10 -10.09 10.50
N GLU A 174 -1.74 -10.22 9.22
CA GLU A 174 -0.55 -9.57 8.65
C GLU A 174 -0.68 -8.04 8.69
N VAL A 175 0.48 -7.36 8.71
CA VAL A 175 0.55 -5.91 8.78
C VAL A 175 1.04 -5.35 7.45
N MET A 176 0.40 -4.28 7.00
CA MET A 176 0.80 -3.51 5.82
C MET A 176 1.15 -2.10 6.23
N VAL A 177 2.34 -1.64 5.84
CA VAL A 177 2.75 -0.24 5.95
C VAL A 177 2.61 0.40 4.57
N ALA A 178 1.69 1.34 4.42
CA ALA A 178 1.33 1.90 3.12
C ALA A 178 0.67 3.28 3.22
N HIS A 179 0.59 3.97 2.09
CA HIS A 179 -0.32 5.09 1.86
C HIS A 179 -1.61 4.58 1.27
N LEU A 180 -2.72 4.67 2.02
CA LEU A 180 -4.05 4.31 1.51
C LEU A 180 -4.78 5.56 1.02
N VAL A 181 -4.94 5.66 -0.29
CA VAL A 181 -5.55 6.81 -0.95
C VAL A 181 -7.03 6.55 -1.28
N PRO A 182 -7.94 7.48 -0.96
CA PRO A 182 -9.35 7.31 -1.23
C PRO A 182 -9.69 7.53 -2.71
N SER A 183 -10.68 6.79 -3.19
CA SER A 183 -11.38 7.02 -4.45
C SER A 183 -12.85 6.62 -4.27
N GLY A 184 -13.67 7.60 -3.88
CA GLY A 184 -15.06 7.34 -3.47
C GLY A 184 -15.13 6.59 -2.13
N ALA A 185 -15.80 5.44 -2.10
CA ALA A 185 -15.95 4.62 -0.90
C ALA A 185 -14.84 3.57 -0.71
N SER A 186 -13.90 3.49 -1.66
CA SER A 186 -12.83 2.50 -1.68
C SER A 186 -11.47 3.17 -1.54
N TYR A 187 -10.50 2.41 -1.02
CA TYR A 187 -9.12 2.83 -0.89
C TYR A 187 -8.22 2.02 -1.82
N PHE A 188 -7.11 2.62 -2.22
CA PHE A 188 -6.09 2.05 -3.08
C PHE A 188 -4.72 2.29 -2.43
N ILE A 189 -3.74 1.45 -2.76
CA ILE A 189 -2.35 1.69 -2.33
C ILE A 189 -1.74 2.73 -3.26
N ALA A 190 -1.23 3.83 -2.71
CA ALA A 190 -0.31 4.71 -3.42
C ALA A 190 1.13 4.19 -3.23
N GLY A 191 1.82 3.95 -4.33
CA GLY A 191 3.21 3.50 -4.36
C GLY A 191 3.41 2.07 -3.90
N ALA A 192 4.54 1.83 -3.24
CA ALA A 192 4.88 0.54 -2.68
C ALA A 192 4.44 0.42 -1.22
N ALA A 193 3.93 -0.76 -0.87
CA ALA A 193 3.64 -1.15 0.51
C ALA A 193 4.73 -2.09 1.05
N ALA A 194 5.09 -1.94 2.33
CA ALA A 194 5.86 -2.96 3.04
C ALA A 194 4.89 -3.96 3.69
N HIS A 195 5.10 -5.25 3.44
CA HIS A 195 4.29 -6.33 4.01
C HIS A 195 5.06 -7.01 5.13
N LEU A 196 4.44 -7.05 6.30
CA LEU A 196 5.04 -7.56 7.53
C LEU A 196 4.23 -8.73 8.08
N THR A 197 4.87 -9.55 8.88
CA THR A 197 4.25 -10.68 9.56
C THR A 197 3.40 -10.22 10.75
N GLU A 198 2.44 -11.03 11.16
CA GLU A 198 1.54 -10.74 12.29
C GLU A 198 2.29 -10.34 13.58
N ASP A 199 3.43 -10.98 13.86
CA ASP A 199 4.20 -10.76 15.09
C ASP A 199 4.86 -9.37 15.15
N THR A 200 4.89 -8.63 14.04
CA THR A 200 5.39 -7.24 14.03
C THR A 200 4.36 -6.24 14.54
N ARG A 201 3.06 -6.58 14.60
CA ARG A 201 1.98 -5.64 14.96
C ARG A 201 2.21 -4.94 16.29
N VAL A 202 2.44 -5.73 17.35
CA VAL A 202 2.65 -5.20 18.70
C VAL A 202 3.97 -4.45 18.79
N LYS A 203 5.04 -5.03 18.23
CA LYS A 203 6.40 -4.47 18.23
C LYS A 203 6.47 -3.12 17.52
N LEU A 204 5.77 -2.98 16.39
CA LEU A 204 5.71 -1.73 15.63
C LEU A 204 5.02 -0.63 16.43
N ARG A 205 3.89 -0.95 17.09
CA ARG A 205 3.18 0.02 17.93
C ARG A 205 4.02 0.43 19.15
N GLU A 206 4.69 -0.53 19.81
CA GLU A 206 5.63 -0.26 20.91
C GLU A 206 6.78 0.65 20.46
N PHE A 207 7.40 0.33 19.32
CA PHE A 207 8.47 1.12 18.72
C PHE A 207 8.05 2.58 18.51
N LEU A 208 6.88 2.82 17.89
CA LEU A 208 6.37 4.18 17.69
C LEU A 208 6.00 4.84 19.03
N GLY A 209 5.51 4.07 20.00
CA GLY A 209 5.20 4.56 21.35
C GLY A 209 6.43 5.13 22.06
N LEU A 210 7.59 4.47 21.94
CA LEU A 210 8.85 4.99 22.50
C LEU A 210 9.26 6.32 21.84
N HIS A 211 9.02 6.48 20.54
CA HIS A 211 9.26 7.73 19.84
C HIS A 211 8.26 8.83 20.21
N LEU A 212 7.00 8.48 20.49
CA LEU A 212 6.01 9.41 21.03
C LEU A 212 6.42 9.91 22.42
N GLU A 213 6.83 9.02 23.32
CA GLU A 213 7.33 9.39 24.65
C GLU A 213 8.54 10.32 24.56
N ALA A 214 9.44 10.06 23.61
CA ALA A 214 10.59 10.95 23.35
C ALA A 214 10.13 12.33 22.87
N LEU A 215 9.18 12.40 21.94
CA LEU A 215 8.61 13.67 21.46
C LEU A 215 7.91 14.45 22.58
N GLN A 216 7.23 13.75 23.49
CA GLN A 216 6.53 14.35 24.62
C GLN A 216 7.44 15.00 25.67
N ARG A 217 8.73 14.65 25.71
CA ARG A 217 9.70 15.33 26.58
C ARG A 217 9.91 16.78 26.17
N ASP A 218 9.90 17.03 24.87
CA ASP A 218 10.08 18.37 24.30
C ASP A 218 8.73 19.08 24.11
N THR A 219 7.67 18.32 23.80
CA THR A 219 6.31 18.82 23.55
C THR A 219 5.28 18.01 24.35
N PRO A 220 5.03 18.33 25.64
CA PRO A 220 4.20 17.50 26.53
C PRO A 220 2.77 17.21 26.07
N ALA A 221 2.22 18.04 25.19
CA ALA A 221 0.88 17.86 24.62
C ALA A 221 0.84 17.03 23.33
N ALA A 222 1.99 16.61 22.80
CA ALA A 222 2.05 15.86 21.55
C ALA A 222 1.37 14.49 21.68
N GLY A 223 0.57 14.13 20.68
CA GLY A 223 -0.05 12.83 20.53
C GLY A 223 0.39 12.12 19.26
N TRP A 224 -0.36 11.08 18.91
CA TRP A 224 -0.14 10.34 17.67
C TRP A 224 -0.19 11.20 16.40
N PRO A 225 -1.15 12.14 16.24
CA PRO A 225 -1.19 12.98 15.05
C PRO A 225 0.10 13.79 14.85
N GLU A 226 0.64 14.37 15.91
CA GLU A 226 1.87 15.15 15.87
C GLU A 226 3.08 14.28 15.56
N LEU A 227 3.17 13.07 16.14
CA LEU A 227 4.24 12.13 15.80
C LEU A 227 4.17 11.72 14.33
N LEU A 228 2.99 11.35 13.83
CA LEU A 228 2.83 10.85 12.48
C LEU A 228 3.01 11.95 11.44
N GLN A 229 2.56 13.17 11.71
CA GLN A 229 2.81 14.32 10.83
C GLN A 229 4.30 14.68 10.79
N SER A 230 4.99 14.60 11.92
CA SER A 230 6.37 15.06 12.01
C SER A 230 7.40 13.97 11.77
N ARG A 231 7.08 12.68 11.89
CA ARG A 231 8.04 11.56 11.90
C ARG A 231 7.50 10.25 11.31
N SER A 232 6.69 10.28 10.25
CA SER A 232 6.16 9.04 9.66
C SER A 232 7.23 8.13 9.05
N GLU A 233 8.45 8.62 8.78
CA GLU A 233 9.58 7.79 8.35
C GLU A 233 9.94 6.69 9.35
N LEU A 234 9.51 6.81 10.61
CA LEU A 234 9.71 5.81 11.64
C LEU A 234 9.11 4.45 11.25
N TYR A 235 8.05 4.42 10.45
CA TYR A 235 7.55 3.16 9.89
C TYR A 235 8.61 2.48 9.01
N ASN A 236 9.28 3.22 8.14
CA ASN A 236 10.36 2.69 7.31
C ASN A 236 11.57 2.30 8.16
N HIS A 237 11.91 3.09 9.19
CA HIS A 237 13.00 2.75 10.11
C HIS A 237 12.77 1.43 10.83
N PHE A 238 11.53 1.13 11.22
CA PHE A 238 11.16 -0.16 11.76
C PHE A 238 11.31 -1.27 10.71
N VAL A 239 10.79 -1.07 9.50
CA VAL A 239 10.89 -2.05 8.39
C VAL A 239 12.35 -2.41 8.09
N MET A 240 13.25 -1.43 8.05
CA MET A 240 14.68 -1.64 7.79
C MET A 240 15.41 -2.46 8.87
N GLN A 241 14.84 -2.56 10.08
CA GLN A 241 15.40 -3.35 11.18
C GLN A 241 14.92 -4.79 11.17
N LEU A 242 13.92 -5.13 10.37
CA LEU A 242 13.41 -6.49 10.27
C LEU A 242 14.41 -7.38 9.54
N PRO A 243 14.53 -8.66 9.94
CA PRO A 243 15.37 -9.60 9.22
C PRO A 243 14.83 -9.78 7.81
N VAL A 244 15.70 -9.62 6.82
CA VAL A 244 15.42 -9.98 5.43
C VAL A 244 15.92 -11.41 5.25
N GLU A 245 15.06 -12.33 4.79
CA GLU A 245 15.54 -13.65 4.37
C GLU A 245 16.54 -13.45 3.21
N GLU A 246 17.77 -13.90 3.40
CA GLU A 246 18.74 -13.91 2.30
C GLU A 246 18.17 -14.77 1.18
N PRO A 247 18.18 -14.28 -0.08
CA PRO A 247 17.83 -15.12 -1.22
C PRO A 247 18.66 -16.39 -1.15
N ASN A 248 18.02 -17.56 -1.04
CA ASN A 248 18.71 -18.83 -1.10
C ASN A 248 18.66 -19.34 -2.55
N PRO A 249 19.70 -19.06 -3.37
CA PRO A 249 19.71 -19.44 -4.78
C PRO A 249 19.70 -20.97 -4.98
N SER A 250 20.17 -21.75 -3.99
CA SER A 250 20.18 -23.21 -4.07
C SER A 250 18.86 -23.85 -3.66
N LEU A 251 17.92 -23.10 -3.06
CA LEU A 251 16.68 -23.67 -2.52
C LEU A 251 15.91 -24.49 -3.57
N LEU A 252 15.83 -23.98 -4.81
CA LEU A 252 15.20 -24.70 -5.92
C LEU A 252 15.99 -25.94 -6.33
N GLU A 253 17.32 -25.87 -6.38
CA GLU A 253 18.18 -27.01 -6.68
C GLU A 253 18.09 -28.09 -5.60
N ASP A 254 18.03 -27.68 -4.34
CA ASP A 254 17.87 -28.54 -3.17
C ASP A 254 16.50 -29.22 -3.18
N ILE A 255 15.42 -28.49 -3.45
CA ILE A 255 14.06 -29.04 -3.60
C ILE A 255 14.01 -30.05 -4.75
N ILE A 256 14.59 -29.73 -5.91
CA ILE A 256 14.62 -30.62 -7.08
C ILE A 256 15.43 -31.88 -6.75
N THR A 257 16.57 -31.72 -6.08
CA THR A 257 17.45 -32.84 -5.70
C THR A 257 16.76 -33.74 -4.68
N GLN A 258 16.16 -33.18 -3.63
CA GLN A 258 15.39 -33.93 -2.63
C GLN A 258 14.17 -34.64 -3.25
N THR A 259 13.49 -33.99 -4.20
CA THR A 259 12.36 -34.60 -4.92
C THR A 259 12.81 -35.78 -5.77
N ARG A 260 13.94 -35.64 -6.51
CA ARG A 260 14.51 -36.76 -7.29
C ARG A 260 14.92 -37.93 -6.41
N VAL A 261 15.56 -37.67 -5.28
CA VAL A 261 15.95 -38.71 -4.31
C VAL A 261 14.71 -39.42 -3.77
N SER A 262 13.69 -38.67 -3.36
CA SER A 262 12.44 -39.22 -2.83
C SER A 262 11.70 -40.09 -3.86
N LEU A 263 11.61 -39.63 -5.12
CA LEU A 263 11.01 -40.41 -6.21
C LEU A 263 11.81 -41.68 -6.55
N LYS A 264 13.14 -41.62 -6.49
CA LYS A 264 14.00 -42.80 -6.72
C LYS A 264 13.81 -43.85 -5.62
N LEU A 265 13.80 -43.43 -4.35
CA LEU A 265 13.52 -44.31 -3.21
C LEU A 265 12.10 -44.89 -3.25
N ALA A 266 11.11 -44.10 -3.69
CA ALA A 266 9.75 -44.56 -3.90
C ALA A 266 9.66 -45.60 -5.06
N GLY A 267 10.38 -45.38 -6.16
CA GLY A 267 10.45 -46.32 -7.28
C GLY A 267 11.18 -47.62 -6.92
N GLU A 268 12.24 -47.54 -6.11
CA GLU A 268 12.98 -48.70 -5.60
C GLU A 268 12.15 -49.51 -4.59
N SER A 269 11.35 -48.85 -3.74
CA SER A 269 10.45 -49.52 -2.79
C SER A 269 9.18 -50.11 -3.44
N LEU A 270 8.75 -49.59 -4.59
CA LEU A 270 7.67 -50.18 -5.40
C LEU A 270 8.12 -51.34 -6.30
N GLY A 271 9.40 -51.75 -6.25
CA GLY A 271 9.88 -52.94 -6.95
C GLY A 271 9.80 -52.84 -8.47
N ILE A 272 9.88 -51.64 -9.05
CA ILE A 272 10.03 -51.46 -10.50
C ILE A 272 11.51 -51.69 -10.86
N GLY A 273 11.94 -52.93 -10.69
CA GLY A 273 13.27 -53.39 -11.02
C GLY A 273 13.20 -54.87 -11.39
N LYS A 274 13.31 -55.13 -12.70
CA LYS A 274 13.59 -56.42 -13.36
C LYS A 274 12.38 -57.37 -13.56
N GLY A 275 11.78 -57.30 -14.76
CA GLY A 275 11.53 -58.53 -15.55
C GLY A 275 12.64 -58.59 -16.59
N GLY A 276 13.60 -59.52 -16.51
CA GLY A 276 13.46 -60.94 -16.90
C GLY A 276 13.94 -61.05 -18.35
N ALA A 277 15.23 -61.24 -18.61
CA ALA A 277 15.95 -62.52 -18.74
C ALA A 277 15.77 -63.20 -20.14
N ASP A 278 16.90 -63.69 -20.64
CA ASP A 278 17.11 -64.70 -21.71
C ASP A 278 17.03 -64.25 -23.19
N GLU A 279 18.17 -64.04 -23.85
CA GLU A 279 19.00 -65.04 -24.58
C GLU A 279 20.40 -64.48 -24.90
#